data_AF-A0A553GPI4-F1
#
_entry.id   AF-A0A553GPI4-F1
#
_cell.length_a   1.000
_cell.length_b   1.000
_cell.length_c   1.000
_cell.angle_alpha   90.00
_cell.angle_beta   90.00
_cell.angle_gamma   90.00
#
_symmetry.space_group_name_H-M   'P 1'
#
loop_
_entity.id
_entity.type
_entity.pdbx_description
1 polymer ?
#
loop_
_entity_poly.entity_id
_entity_poly.type
_entity_poly.pdbx_seq_one_letter_code
_entity_poly.pdbx_strand_id
1 'polypeptide(L)'
;MKKVNYLFVVFVLLLLFSSCQKDRFMDSVPVETELKSSNADKTKLTGFDDWGFNFTAQIFEGYLINAMFGDPVFKDQEHFKEMVYHGEGISFWEEVLVNYPYFQYMMPSGLLDCKLKMKWNSELLSREGIYPSTWIDSNAWIVFHYKMNTDDQQWTQIRTLVALKSSYVLNNGLWYNENGDEVGKQSYYWPELMITKVINNGDNPFVPMAMPADYRSPNGAGMGKP
;
A
#
# COMPACT_ATOMS: atom_id res chain seq x y z
N MET A 1 2.29 50.17 49.97
CA MET A 1 2.96 49.51 48.83
C MET A 1 2.72 48.00 48.92
N LYS A 2 1.74 47.45 48.19
CA LYS A 2 1.60 46.00 47.92
C LYS A 2 0.89 45.84 46.57
N LYS A 3 1.63 46.00 45.48
CA LYS A 3 1.19 45.77 44.11
C LYS A 3 2.22 44.91 43.37
N VAL A 4 2.49 43.72 43.88
CA VAL A 4 3.16 42.66 43.12
C VAL A 4 2.65 41.37 43.73
N ASN A 5 1.98 40.52 42.93
CA ASN A 5 1.89 39.05 43.08
C ASN A 5 0.84 38.41 42.17
N TYR A 6 0.01 39.17 41.44
CA TYR A 6 -0.96 38.57 40.53
C TYR A 6 -0.39 38.17 39.16
N LEU A 7 0.76 38.73 38.74
CA LEU A 7 1.33 38.43 37.42
C LEU A 7 2.00 37.04 37.36
N PHE A 8 2.50 36.53 38.48
CA PHE A 8 3.22 35.25 38.51
C PHE A 8 2.27 34.04 38.50
N VAL A 9 1.07 34.18 39.07
CA VAL A 9 0.06 33.10 39.12
C VAL A 9 -0.57 32.86 37.74
N VAL A 10 -0.75 33.90 36.93
CA VAL A 10 -1.30 33.78 35.57
C VAL A 10 -0.32 33.10 34.60
N PHE A 11 0.99 33.31 34.78
CA PHE A 11 2.02 32.69 33.92
C PHE A 11 2.18 31.18 34.18
N VAL A 12 2.00 30.72 35.44
CA VAL A 12 2.04 29.27 35.77
C VAL A 12 0.77 28.55 35.31
N LEU A 13 -0.39 29.22 35.32
CA LEU A 13 -1.65 28.64 34.82
C LEU A 13 -1.69 28.50 33.29
N LEU A 14 -1.01 29.37 32.55
CA LEU A 14 -0.90 29.25 31.09
C LEU A 14 0.06 28.14 30.63
N LEU A 15 1.06 27.78 31.44
CA LEU A 15 1.96 26.66 31.14
C LEU A 15 1.32 25.28 31.38
N LEU A 16 0.22 25.19 32.14
CA LEU A 16 -0.50 23.94 32.39
C LEU A 16 -1.45 23.53 31.24
N PHE A 17 -1.70 24.40 30.26
CA PHE A 17 -2.50 24.07 29.07
C PHE A 17 -1.69 23.68 27.83
N SER A 18 -0.34 23.71 27.89
CA SER A 18 0.53 23.23 26.81
C SER A 18 0.93 21.75 26.92
N SER A 19 0.29 20.99 27.81
CA SER A 19 0.66 19.61 28.14
C SER A 19 -0.56 18.68 28.08
N CYS A 20 -1.05 18.40 26.87
CA CYS A 20 -1.67 17.12 26.45
C CYS A 20 -2.34 17.27 25.07
N GLN A 21 -1.55 17.53 24.03
CA GLN A 21 -1.76 16.77 22.81
C GLN A 21 -0.69 15.68 22.83
N LYS A 22 -1.09 14.48 23.30
CA LYS A 22 -0.41 13.26 22.89
C LYS A 22 -0.64 13.20 21.39
N ASP A 23 0.32 13.69 20.63
CA ASP A 23 0.51 13.27 19.26
C ASP A 23 0.46 11.75 19.27
N ARG A 24 -0.65 11.19 18.76
CA ARG A 24 -0.64 9.83 18.25
C ARG A 24 0.15 9.91 16.96
N PHE A 25 1.46 10.07 17.08
CA PHE A 25 2.36 9.59 16.06
C PHE A 25 1.96 8.13 15.87
N MET A 26 1.48 7.80 14.67
CA MET A 26 1.66 6.44 14.19
C MET A 26 3.14 6.21 14.33
N ASP A 27 3.52 5.43 15.34
CA ASP A 27 4.83 4.83 15.38
C ASP A 27 5.03 4.27 13.97
N SER A 28 6.01 4.83 13.27
CA SER A 28 6.58 4.23 12.09
C SER A 28 6.66 2.74 12.36
N VAL A 29 5.93 1.95 11.57
CA VAL A 29 5.97 0.48 11.66
C VAL A 29 7.43 0.09 11.85
N PRO A 30 7.81 -0.58 12.95
CA PRO A 30 9.20 -0.90 13.20
C PRO A 30 9.72 -1.70 12.01
N VAL A 31 10.62 -1.08 11.25
CA VAL A 31 11.50 -1.79 10.33
C VAL A 31 12.51 -2.47 11.23
N GLU A 32 12.14 -3.64 11.75
CA GLU A 32 13.00 -4.73 12.20
C GLU A 32 12.14 -5.76 12.91
N THR A 33 11.66 -6.73 12.15
CA THR A 33 11.56 -8.09 12.66
C THR A 33 12.08 -8.97 11.55
N GLU A 34 13.40 -9.11 11.50
CA GLU A 34 14.00 -10.26 10.83
C GLU A 34 13.42 -11.52 11.49
N LEU A 35 12.39 -12.08 10.87
CA LEU A 35 12.04 -13.47 11.11
C LEU A 35 13.21 -14.29 10.62
N LYS A 36 14.00 -14.78 11.58
CA LYS A 36 15.06 -15.74 11.36
C LYS A 36 14.55 -16.84 10.44
N SER A 37 15.28 -17.07 9.35
CA SER A 37 15.09 -18.21 8.45
C SER A 37 15.19 -19.50 9.26
N SER A 38 14.05 -20.12 9.57
CA SER A 38 14.00 -21.51 10.00
C SER A 38 13.59 -22.37 8.81
N ASN A 39 14.46 -23.32 8.52
CA ASN A 39 14.35 -24.33 7.49
C ASN A 39 12.95 -24.94 7.31
N ALA A 40 12.60 -25.13 6.03
CA ALA A 40 11.89 -26.28 5.49
C ALA A 40 10.87 -26.98 6.42
N ASP A 41 9.73 -26.34 6.66
CA ASP A 41 8.45 -27.05 6.64
C ASP A 41 7.30 -26.04 6.52
N LYS A 42 6.27 -26.41 5.76
CA LYS A 42 5.10 -25.60 5.41
C LYS A 42 4.25 -25.26 6.64
N THR A 43 4.71 -24.40 7.54
CA THR A 43 3.84 -23.76 8.51
C THR A 43 3.00 -22.73 7.76
N LYS A 44 1.81 -23.18 7.31
CA LYS A 44 0.73 -22.30 6.86
C LYS A 44 0.62 -21.19 7.90
N LEU A 45 1.03 -19.97 7.55
CA LEU A 45 0.89 -18.82 8.42
C LEU A 45 -0.58 -18.77 8.82
N THR A 46 -0.87 -18.81 10.12
CA THR A 46 -2.24 -18.95 10.59
C THR A 46 -3.10 -17.82 10.02
N GLY A 47 -4.16 -18.20 9.28
CA GLY A 47 -5.09 -17.26 8.65
C GLY A 47 -4.73 -16.79 7.23
N PHE A 48 -3.60 -17.20 6.66
CA PHE A 48 -3.30 -16.96 5.24
C PHE A 48 -3.87 -18.09 4.35
N ASP A 49 -4.46 -17.72 3.22
CA ASP A 49 -4.80 -18.65 2.15
C ASP A 49 -3.55 -19.01 1.30
N ASP A 50 -3.73 -19.90 0.32
CA ASP A 50 -2.61 -20.46 -0.43
C ASP A 50 -1.93 -19.41 -1.35
N TRP A 51 -2.60 -18.30 -1.67
CA TRP A 51 -2.05 -17.19 -2.46
C TRP A 51 -1.36 -16.13 -1.59
N GLY A 52 -1.56 -16.17 -0.27
CA GLY A 52 -0.95 -15.24 0.67
C GLY A 52 -1.88 -14.14 1.17
N PHE A 53 -3.21 -14.30 1.05
CA PHE A 53 -4.18 -13.38 1.65
C PHE A 53 -4.58 -13.82 3.05
N ASN A 54 -4.55 -12.88 4.00
CA ASN A 54 -5.20 -12.98 5.29
C ASN A 54 -6.26 -11.87 5.39
N PHE A 55 -7.48 -12.15 4.95
CA PHE A 55 -8.55 -11.15 4.88
C PHE A 55 -8.96 -10.63 6.26
N THR A 56 -9.01 -11.50 7.27
CA THR A 56 -9.30 -11.11 8.66
C THR A 56 -8.28 -10.09 9.18
N ALA A 57 -6.99 -10.30 8.92
CA ALA A 57 -5.92 -9.40 9.30
C ALA A 57 -5.73 -8.24 8.29
N GLN A 58 -6.38 -8.28 7.14
CA GLN A 58 -6.30 -7.29 6.07
C GLN A 58 -4.87 -7.09 5.57
N ILE A 59 -4.17 -8.22 5.40
CA ILE A 59 -2.77 -8.28 4.97
C ILE A 59 -2.66 -9.29 3.83
N PHE A 60 -1.80 -8.97 2.88
CA PHE A 60 -1.26 -9.91 1.90
C PHE A 60 0.24 -10.01 2.10
N GLU A 61 0.80 -11.22 2.01
CA GLU A 61 2.23 -11.46 2.01
C GLU A 61 2.57 -12.63 1.09
N GLY A 62 3.27 -12.34 -0.01
CA GLY A 62 3.56 -13.35 -1.04
C GLY A 62 4.39 -12.81 -2.20
N TYR A 63 4.39 -13.53 -3.31
CA TYR A 63 4.89 -13.02 -4.59
C TYR A 63 3.84 -12.11 -5.25
N LEU A 64 4.27 -11.08 -5.96
CA LEU A 64 3.39 -10.14 -6.66
C LEU A 64 2.39 -10.88 -7.57
N ILE A 65 2.86 -11.89 -8.30
CA ILE A 65 2.00 -12.68 -9.19
C ILE A 65 0.89 -13.43 -8.44
N ASN A 66 1.11 -13.83 -7.19
CA ASN A 66 0.07 -14.49 -6.40
C ASN A 66 -1.02 -13.52 -5.96
N ALA A 67 -0.72 -12.23 -5.82
CA ALA A 67 -1.77 -11.23 -5.63
C ALA A 67 -2.66 -11.17 -6.88
N MET A 68 -2.08 -11.26 -8.07
CA MET A 68 -2.85 -11.25 -9.33
C MET A 68 -3.71 -12.50 -9.49
N PHE A 69 -3.24 -13.67 -9.06
CA PHE A 69 -4.04 -14.89 -9.07
C PHE A 69 -5.07 -14.97 -7.93
N GLY A 70 -4.78 -14.41 -6.76
CA GLY A 70 -5.58 -14.62 -5.55
C GLY A 70 -6.53 -13.48 -5.16
N ASP A 71 -6.39 -12.30 -5.77
CA ASP A 71 -7.19 -11.12 -5.41
C ASP A 71 -8.66 -11.28 -5.86
N PRO A 72 -9.65 -11.17 -4.95
CA PRO A 72 -11.07 -11.27 -5.27
C PRO A 72 -11.58 -10.30 -6.35
N VAL A 73 -10.84 -9.24 -6.68
CA VAL A 73 -11.16 -8.37 -7.82
C VAL A 73 -11.19 -9.13 -9.15
N PHE A 74 -10.45 -10.24 -9.23
CA PHE A 74 -10.36 -11.10 -10.40
C PHE A 74 -11.28 -12.31 -10.35
N LYS A 75 -12.21 -12.42 -9.37
CA LYS A 75 -13.03 -13.64 -9.15
C LYS A 75 -13.79 -14.18 -10.38
N ASP A 76 -14.05 -13.31 -11.36
CA ASP A 76 -14.77 -13.63 -12.60
C ASP A 76 -13.82 -13.87 -13.80
N GLN A 77 -12.51 -13.88 -13.57
CA GLN A 77 -11.47 -14.15 -14.56
C GLN A 77 -11.03 -15.61 -14.50
N GLU A 78 -10.68 -16.18 -15.66
CA GLU A 78 -10.27 -17.59 -15.78
C GLU A 78 -9.05 -17.95 -14.94
N HIS A 79 -8.14 -17.02 -14.69
CA HIS A 79 -6.92 -17.29 -13.92
C HIS A 79 -7.13 -17.32 -12.40
N PHE A 80 -8.27 -16.83 -11.90
CA PHE A 80 -8.46 -16.61 -10.48
C PHE A 80 -8.38 -17.92 -9.70
N LYS A 81 -7.41 -17.98 -8.78
CA LYS A 81 -7.13 -19.15 -7.94
C LYS A 81 -6.78 -20.44 -8.69
N GLU A 82 -6.23 -20.32 -9.90
CA GLU A 82 -5.80 -21.49 -10.68
C GLU A 82 -4.34 -21.91 -10.41
N MET A 83 -3.47 -20.95 -10.09
CA MET A 83 -2.03 -21.20 -9.92
C MET A 83 -1.48 -20.50 -8.67
N VAL A 84 -0.44 -21.08 -8.07
CA VAL A 84 0.32 -20.48 -6.97
C VAL A 84 1.80 -20.56 -7.31
N TYR A 85 2.47 -19.42 -7.32
CA TYR A 85 3.90 -19.33 -7.53
C TYR A 85 4.65 -19.49 -6.19
N HIS A 86 5.61 -20.40 -6.15
CA HIS A 86 6.48 -20.67 -5.00
C HIS A 86 7.96 -20.31 -5.25
N GLY A 87 8.30 -19.78 -6.42
CA GLY A 87 9.69 -19.43 -6.78
C GLY A 87 10.29 -20.34 -7.86
N GLU A 88 9.47 -20.97 -8.68
CA GLU A 88 9.86 -21.91 -9.75
C GLU A 88 10.62 -21.23 -10.90
N GLY A 89 10.65 -19.90 -10.93
CA GLY A 89 11.31 -19.11 -11.95
C GLY A 89 10.58 -19.10 -13.29
N ILE A 90 11.34 -18.88 -14.36
CA ILE A 90 10.78 -18.57 -15.68
C ILE A 90 9.89 -19.67 -16.27
N SER A 91 10.12 -20.94 -15.92
CA SER A 91 9.30 -22.06 -16.40
C SER A 91 7.82 -21.92 -16.01
N PHE A 92 7.55 -21.44 -14.79
CA PHE A 92 6.20 -21.10 -14.36
C PHE A 92 5.62 -19.95 -15.18
N TRP A 93 6.42 -18.92 -15.46
CA TRP A 93 5.97 -17.78 -16.26
C TRP A 93 5.60 -18.19 -17.69
N GLU A 94 6.38 -19.09 -18.30
CA GLU A 94 6.06 -19.66 -19.61
C GLU A 94 4.72 -20.41 -19.59
N GLU A 95 4.47 -21.21 -18.56
CA GLU A 95 3.19 -21.88 -18.34
C GLU A 95 2.03 -20.89 -18.16
N VAL A 96 2.24 -19.82 -17.39
CA VAL A 96 1.25 -18.75 -17.23
C VAL A 96 0.91 -18.12 -18.57
N LEU A 97 1.88 -17.85 -19.43
CA LEU A 97 1.61 -17.23 -20.74
C LEU A 97 0.95 -18.19 -21.74
N VAL A 98 1.16 -19.51 -21.60
CA VAL A 98 0.46 -20.51 -22.41
C VAL A 98 -1.02 -20.55 -22.05
N ASN A 99 -1.34 -20.54 -20.75
CA ASN A 99 -2.73 -20.63 -20.27
C ASN A 99 -3.45 -19.27 -20.26
N TYR A 100 -2.73 -18.19 -19.97
CA TYR A 100 -3.25 -16.83 -19.78
C TYR A 100 -2.39 -15.78 -20.51
N PRO A 101 -2.40 -15.74 -21.86
CA PRO A 101 -1.50 -14.88 -22.64
C PRO A 101 -1.59 -13.38 -22.32
N TYR A 102 -2.69 -12.91 -21.76
CA TYR A 102 -2.88 -11.51 -21.37
C TYR A 102 -2.03 -11.07 -20.18
N PHE A 103 -1.45 -12.00 -19.40
CA PHE A 103 -0.57 -11.68 -18.27
C PHE A 103 0.65 -10.86 -18.70
N GLN A 104 1.12 -11.00 -19.94
CA GLN A 104 2.22 -10.19 -20.48
C GLN A 104 1.94 -8.67 -20.44
N TYR A 105 0.67 -8.26 -20.43
CA TYR A 105 0.25 -6.87 -20.35
C TYR A 105 -0.01 -6.40 -18.91
N MET A 106 -0.14 -7.33 -17.97
CA MET A 106 -0.41 -7.01 -16.58
C MET A 106 0.87 -6.89 -15.76
N MET A 107 1.89 -7.71 -16.05
CA MET A 107 3.17 -7.70 -15.34
C MET A 107 4.31 -8.18 -16.25
N PRO A 108 5.48 -7.51 -16.26
CA PRO A 108 6.66 -8.05 -16.92
C PRO A 108 7.24 -9.26 -16.15
N SER A 109 7.80 -10.24 -16.87
CA SER A 109 8.42 -11.44 -16.28
C SER A 109 9.52 -11.14 -15.26
N GLY A 110 10.24 -10.03 -15.41
CA GLY A 110 11.28 -9.60 -14.48
C GLY A 110 10.75 -9.23 -13.07
N LEU A 111 9.44 -9.14 -12.88
CA LEU A 111 8.80 -8.96 -11.57
C LEU A 111 8.28 -10.26 -10.97
N LEU A 112 8.52 -11.42 -11.60
CA LEU A 112 8.03 -12.71 -11.13
C LEU A 112 8.46 -13.01 -9.68
N ASP A 113 9.74 -12.76 -9.37
CA ASP A 113 10.29 -12.95 -8.03
C ASP A 113 10.10 -11.76 -7.09
N CYS A 114 9.36 -10.73 -7.52
CA CYS A 114 9.04 -9.59 -6.69
C CYS A 114 8.15 -10.03 -5.53
N LYS A 115 8.61 -9.84 -4.29
CA LYS A 115 7.80 -10.02 -3.10
C LYS A 115 6.93 -8.80 -2.88
N LEU A 116 5.69 -9.04 -2.50
CA LEU A 116 4.72 -8.01 -2.19
C LEU A 116 4.16 -8.25 -0.78
N LYS A 117 4.14 -7.18 0.02
CA LYS A 117 3.25 -7.07 1.17
C LYS A 117 2.21 -6.02 0.91
N MET A 118 0.94 -6.32 1.19
CA MET A 118 -0.12 -5.32 1.17
C MET A 118 -0.74 -5.19 2.55
N LYS A 119 -1.17 -3.97 2.87
CA LYS A 119 -2.00 -3.68 4.05
C LYS A 119 -3.13 -2.76 3.62
N TRP A 120 -4.35 -3.06 4.08
CA TRP A 120 -5.53 -2.25 3.79
C TRP A 120 -6.45 -2.11 5.02
N ASN A 121 -7.48 -1.28 4.89
CA ASN A 121 -8.59 -1.19 5.85
C ASN A 121 -9.89 -1.76 5.29
N SER A 122 -10.92 -1.87 6.15
CA SER A 122 -12.19 -2.52 5.80
C SER A 122 -13.03 -1.77 4.77
N GLU A 123 -12.76 -0.48 4.59
CA GLU A 123 -13.40 0.33 3.56
C GLU A 123 -12.86 0.00 2.16
N LEU A 124 -11.61 -0.49 2.04
CA LEU A 124 -11.09 -0.97 0.76
C LEU A 124 -11.63 -2.36 0.43
N LEU A 125 -11.40 -3.31 1.34
CA LEU A 125 -11.68 -4.73 1.16
C LEU A 125 -12.05 -5.32 2.53
N SER A 126 -13.23 -5.92 2.61
CA SER A 126 -13.78 -6.45 3.85
C SER A 126 -12.94 -7.60 4.42
N ARG A 127 -13.21 -8.00 5.67
CA ARG A 127 -12.53 -9.14 6.31
C ARG A 127 -12.91 -10.50 5.70
N GLU A 128 -13.93 -10.51 4.86
CA GLU A 128 -14.44 -11.65 4.11
C GLU A 128 -13.94 -11.62 2.65
N GLY A 129 -13.11 -10.64 2.28
CA GLY A 129 -12.59 -10.51 0.92
C GLY A 129 -13.60 -9.94 -0.07
N ILE A 130 -14.52 -9.08 0.38
CA ILE A 130 -15.54 -8.45 -0.47
C ILE A 130 -15.17 -6.98 -0.73
N TYR A 131 -15.04 -6.62 -2.00
CA TYR A 131 -14.91 -5.23 -2.43
C TYR A 131 -16.26 -4.50 -2.37
N PRO A 132 -16.31 -3.24 -1.93
CA PRO A 132 -17.51 -2.41 -2.07
C PRO A 132 -17.76 -2.10 -3.55
N SER A 133 -18.97 -1.64 -3.87
CA SER A 133 -19.33 -1.24 -5.23
C SER A 133 -18.61 0.02 -5.72
N THR A 134 -18.11 0.85 -4.79
CA THR A 134 -17.30 2.04 -5.05
C THR A 134 -16.49 2.40 -3.81
N TRP A 135 -15.32 3.00 -3.99
CA TRP A 135 -14.52 3.63 -2.94
C TRP A 135 -14.69 5.14 -2.90
N ILE A 136 -15.37 5.78 -3.87
CA ILE A 136 -15.55 7.24 -3.89
C ILE A 136 -16.21 7.71 -2.59
N ASP A 137 -15.68 8.78 -2.00
CA ASP A 137 -16.10 9.37 -0.73
C ASP A 137 -15.89 8.49 0.53
N SER A 138 -15.41 7.26 0.38
CA SER A 138 -15.03 6.40 1.50
C SER A 138 -13.73 6.84 2.19
N ASN A 139 -13.32 6.09 3.21
CA ASN A 139 -11.99 6.20 3.84
C ASN A 139 -11.07 5.03 3.43
N ALA A 140 -11.32 4.40 2.28
CA ALA A 140 -10.52 3.27 1.80
C ALA A 140 -9.06 3.66 1.56
N TRP A 141 -8.14 2.78 1.95
CA TRP A 141 -6.73 2.92 1.66
C TRP A 141 -6.03 1.57 1.54
N ILE A 142 -4.92 1.58 0.81
CA ILE A 142 -4.02 0.44 0.68
C ILE A 142 -2.57 0.90 0.59
N VAL A 143 -1.69 0.14 1.22
CA VAL A 143 -0.24 0.31 1.14
C VAL A 143 0.37 -0.95 0.55
N PHE A 144 1.21 -0.78 -0.46
CA PHE A 144 1.98 -1.81 -1.12
C PHE A 144 3.46 -1.66 -0.77
N HIS A 145 4.09 -2.72 -0.30
CA HIS A 145 5.54 -2.81 -0.10
C HIS A 145 6.08 -3.86 -1.06
N TYR A 146 6.73 -3.41 -2.13
CA TYR A 146 7.42 -4.25 -3.10
C TYR A 146 8.87 -4.43 -2.67
N LYS A 147 9.40 -5.64 -2.85
CA LYS A 147 10.80 -5.97 -2.61
C LYS A 147 11.30 -6.93 -3.68
N MET A 148 12.38 -6.55 -4.35
CA MET A 148 13.20 -7.46 -5.14
C MET A 148 14.53 -7.64 -4.44
N ASN A 149 14.97 -8.89 -4.32
CA ASN A 149 16.21 -9.24 -3.63
C ASN A 149 16.79 -10.51 -4.26
N THR A 150 17.18 -10.39 -5.52
CA THR A 150 17.95 -11.40 -6.27
C THR A 150 19.40 -10.97 -6.37
N ASP A 151 20.26 -11.82 -6.91
CA ASP A 151 21.69 -11.50 -7.07
C ASP A 151 21.91 -10.27 -7.97
N ASP A 152 21.08 -10.11 -9.00
CA ASP A 152 21.18 -9.02 -9.98
C ASP A 152 20.32 -7.79 -9.64
N GLN A 153 19.37 -7.90 -8.71
CA GLN A 153 18.43 -6.83 -8.40
C GLN A 153 18.15 -6.71 -6.91
N GLN A 154 18.41 -5.52 -6.37
CA GLN A 154 18.12 -5.18 -4.97
C GLN A 154 17.44 -3.81 -4.91
N TRP A 155 16.12 -3.82 -4.75
CA TRP A 155 15.32 -2.61 -4.64
C TRP A 155 14.04 -2.84 -3.82
N THR A 156 13.51 -1.74 -3.30
CA THR A 156 12.20 -1.72 -2.64
C THR A 156 11.36 -0.56 -3.17
N GLN A 157 10.04 -0.72 -3.15
CA GLN A 157 9.12 0.38 -3.38
C GLN A 157 8.00 0.35 -2.34
N ILE A 158 7.70 1.50 -1.73
CA ILE A 158 6.48 1.70 -0.94
C ILE A 158 5.54 2.56 -1.76
N ARG A 159 4.29 2.13 -1.90
CA ARG A 159 3.23 2.88 -2.57
C ARG A 159 1.99 2.96 -1.69
N THR A 160 1.44 4.15 -1.51
CA THR A 160 0.20 4.37 -0.75
C THR A 160 -0.88 4.93 -1.66
N LEU A 161 -2.05 4.29 -1.63
CA LEU A 161 -3.25 4.73 -2.32
C LEU A 161 -4.36 5.00 -1.32
N VAL A 162 -5.21 5.98 -1.66
CA VAL A 162 -6.38 6.37 -0.86
C VAL A 162 -7.57 6.66 -1.78
N ALA A 163 -8.77 6.49 -1.26
CA ALA A 163 -10.01 6.80 -1.97
C ALA A 163 -10.07 8.26 -2.45
N LEU A 164 -10.65 8.44 -3.65
CA LEU A 164 -11.03 9.76 -4.15
C LEU A 164 -12.23 10.32 -3.39
N LYS A 165 -12.32 11.65 -3.37
CA LYS A 165 -13.56 12.36 -3.03
C LYS A 165 -14.25 12.81 -4.31
N SER A 166 -15.58 12.82 -4.31
CA SER A 166 -16.39 13.25 -5.46
C SER A 166 -16.17 14.72 -5.83
N SER A 167 -15.71 15.53 -4.89
CA SER A 167 -15.31 16.92 -5.11
C SER A 167 -13.94 17.10 -5.78
N TYR A 168 -13.15 16.03 -5.94
CA TYR A 168 -11.82 16.13 -6.52
C TYR A 168 -11.89 16.21 -8.05
N VAL A 169 -11.01 17.01 -8.63
CA VAL A 169 -10.91 17.21 -10.07
C VAL A 169 -9.57 16.69 -10.57
N LEU A 170 -9.60 15.85 -11.61
CA LEU A 170 -8.40 15.36 -12.28
C LEU A 170 -7.95 16.37 -13.34
N ASN A 171 -6.69 16.81 -13.24
CA ASN A 171 -6.05 17.66 -14.24
C ASN A 171 -4.61 17.18 -14.47
N ASN A 172 -4.28 16.84 -15.72
CA ASN A 172 -2.94 16.38 -16.13
C ASN A 172 -2.35 15.26 -15.25
N GLY A 173 -3.18 14.29 -14.85
CA GLY A 173 -2.75 13.14 -14.05
C GLY A 173 -2.61 13.43 -12.54
N LEU A 174 -3.00 14.62 -12.08
CA LEU A 174 -3.02 15.02 -10.68
C LEU A 174 -4.45 15.34 -10.24
N TRP A 175 -4.78 14.94 -9.01
CA TRP A 175 -6.06 15.22 -8.38
C TRP A 175 -5.94 16.47 -7.51
N TYR A 176 -6.95 17.33 -7.60
CA TYR A 176 -7.05 18.58 -6.87
C TYR A 176 -8.33 18.63 -6.03
N ASN A 177 -8.27 19.19 -4.83
CA ASN A 177 -9.45 19.44 -3.99
C ASN A 177 -10.22 20.70 -4.45
N GLU A 178 -11.32 21.02 -3.76
CA GLU A 178 -12.16 22.20 -4.02
C GLU A 178 -11.43 23.55 -3.85
N ASN A 179 -10.33 23.59 -3.10
CA ASN A 179 -9.50 24.77 -2.92
C ASN A 179 -8.44 24.92 -4.04
N GLY A 180 -8.33 23.94 -4.93
CA GLY A 180 -7.30 23.89 -5.97
C GLY A 180 -5.96 23.32 -5.49
N ASP A 181 -5.91 22.68 -4.32
CA ASP A 181 -4.69 22.05 -3.81
C ASP A 181 -4.51 20.65 -4.39
N GLU A 182 -3.29 20.31 -4.81
CA GLU A 182 -2.95 18.94 -5.21
C GLU A 182 -3.04 18.00 -4.00
N VAL A 183 -3.78 16.90 -4.16
CA VAL A 183 -4.00 15.89 -3.11
C VAL A 183 -3.48 14.50 -3.47
N GLY A 184 -3.20 14.24 -4.74
CA GLY A 184 -2.62 12.97 -5.17
C GLY A 184 -2.40 12.88 -6.68
N LYS A 185 -1.76 11.79 -7.09
CA LYS A 185 -1.55 11.42 -8.50
C LYS A 185 -2.56 10.34 -8.91
N GLN A 186 -2.97 10.34 -10.17
CA GLN A 186 -3.85 9.32 -10.72
C GLN A 186 -3.27 7.90 -10.54
N SER A 187 -4.12 6.96 -10.10
CA SER A 187 -3.84 5.52 -10.18
C SER A 187 -4.48 4.96 -11.44
N TYR A 188 -3.70 4.27 -12.27
CA TYR A 188 -4.21 3.66 -13.50
C TYR A 188 -4.94 2.34 -13.26
N TYR A 189 -4.49 1.56 -12.29
CA TYR A 189 -5.06 0.23 -12.00
C TYR A 189 -6.26 0.30 -11.05
N TRP A 190 -6.38 1.37 -10.27
CA TRP A 190 -7.44 1.58 -9.28
C TRP A 190 -8.02 2.98 -9.48
N PRO A 191 -8.93 3.19 -10.46
CA PRO A 191 -9.32 4.52 -10.93
C PRO A 191 -10.05 5.36 -9.86
N GLU A 192 -10.67 4.72 -8.87
CA GLU A 192 -11.32 5.39 -7.73
C GLU A 192 -10.38 5.64 -6.55
N LEU A 193 -9.10 5.29 -6.70
CA LEU A 193 -8.04 5.62 -5.75
C LEU A 193 -7.02 6.57 -6.38
N MET A 194 -6.37 7.37 -5.54
CA MET A 194 -5.21 8.17 -5.93
C MET A 194 -3.96 7.74 -5.19
N ILE A 195 -2.82 7.84 -5.86
CA ILE A 195 -1.50 7.64 -5.28
C ILE A 195 -1.18 8.89 -4.46
N THR A 196 -0.87 8.75 -3.18
CA THR A 196 -0.43 9.87 -2.32
C THR A 196 1.07 9.83 -2.04
N LYS A 197 1.68 8.65 -2.18
CA LYS A 197 3.08 8.40 -1.84
C LYS A 197 3.65 7.27 -2.67
N VAL A 198 4.84 7.48 -3.21
CA VAL A 198 5.75 6.49 -3.80
C VAL A 198 7.14 6.77 -3.26
N ILE A 199 7.78 5.78 -2.66
CA ILE A 199 9.19 5.82 -2.26
C ILE A 199 9.88 4.64 -2.94
N ASN A 200 10.89 4.91 -3.76
CA ASN A 200 11.79 3.92 -4.33
C ASN A 200 13.12 3.94 -3.56
N ASN A 201 13.68 2.75 -3.29
CA ASN A 201 15.06 2.62 -2.81
C ASN A 201 15.77 1.55 -3.65
N GLY A 202 17.03 1.80 -3.98
CA GLY A 202 17.81 0.95 -4.88
C GLY A 202 17.54 1.26 -6.35
N ASP A 203 18.24 0.54 -7.24
CA ASP A 203 18.12 0.72 -8.68
C ASP A 203 17.02 -0.21 -9.23
N ASN A 204 15.82 0.36 -9.40
CA ASN A 204 14.65 -0.38 -9.88
C ASN A 204 14.47 -0.17 -11.39
N PRO A 205 14.81 -1.16 -12.25
CA PRO A 205 14.74 -1.00 -13.70
C PRO A 205 13.31 -0.89 -14.24
N PHE A 206 12.29 -1.14 -13.40
CA PHE A 206 10.89 -1.07 -13.79
C PHE A 206 10.26 0.31 -13.59
N VAL A 207 11.02 1.30 -13.09
CA VAL A 207 10.58 2.69 -12.92
C VAL A 207 11.03 3.54 -14.13
N PRO A 208 10.15 4.35 -14.76
CA PRO A 208 8.73 4.54 -14.48
C PRO A 208 7.78 3.58 -15.24
N MET A 209 8.33 2.55 -15.91
CA MET A 209 7.61 1.73 -16.89
C MET A 209 6.45 0.92 -16.28
N ALA A 210 6.75 -0.09 -15.47
CA ALA A 210 5.75 -0.93 -14.81
C ALA A 210 5.46 -0.46 -13.38
N MET A 211 6.34 0.39 -12.82
CA MET A 211 6.22 0.96 -11.49
C MET A 211 6.38 2.48 -11.56
N PRO A 212 5.63 3.28 -10.77
CA PRO A 212 5.70 4.73 -10.81
C PRO A 212 7.01 5.24 -10.19
N ALA A 213 7.44 6.40 -10.69
CA ALA A 213 8.50 7.19 -10.07
C ALA A 213 8.11 7.72 -8.69
N ASP A 214 9.11 8.19 -7.94
CA ASP A 214 8.92 8.84 -6.64
C ASP A 214 7.89 9.95 -6.70
N TYR A 215 7.06 10.00 -5.66
CA TYR A 215 5.99 10.96 -5.56
C TYR A 215 5.56 11.13 -4.10
N ARG A 216 5.30 12.37 -3.69
CA ARG A 216 4.65 12.68 -2.43
C ARG A 216 3.69 13.82 -2.66
N SER A 217 2.41 13.57 -2.43
CA SER A 217 1.38 14.61 -2.46
C SER A 217 1.74 15.72 -1.47
N PRO A 218 1.75 17.00 -1.88
CA PRO A 218 2.11 18.12 -1.01
C PRO A 218 1.15 18.29 0.17
N ASN A 219 -0.15 18.11 -0.08
CA ASN A 219 -1.20 18.33 0.92
C ASN A 219 -1.78 17.03 1.50
N GLY A 220 -1.36 15.89 0.94
CA GLY A 220 -1.93 14.59 1.28
C GLY A 220 -3.44 14.53 1.03
N ALA A 221 -4.07 13.44 1.48
CA ALA A 221 -5.52 13.26 1.38
C ALA A 221 -6.25 13.56 2.70
N GLY A 222 -5.69 14.42 3.54
CA GLY A 222 -6.24 14.68 4.87
C GLY A 222 -6.13 13.50 5.86
N MET A 223 -5.39 12.44 5.53
CA MET A 223 -5.22 11.25 6.36
C MET A 223 -4.18 11.39 7.50
N GLY A 224 -3.76 12.63 7.79
CA GLY A 224 -2.54 12.89 8.58
C GLY A 224 -1.28 12.69 7.75
N LYS A 225 -0.16 13.30 8.18
CA LYS A 225 1.15 12.93 7.62
C LYS A 225 1.40 11.45 8.00
N PRO A 226 1.74 10.58 7.04
CA PRO A 226 2.14 9.22 7.37
C PRO A 226 3.43 9.20 8.17
#